data_AF-A0A0Q8LXP9-F1
#
_entry.id   AF-A0A0Q8LXP9-F1
#
_cell.length_a   1.000
_cell.length_b   1.000
_cell.length_c   1.000
_cell.angle_alpha   90.00
_cell.angle_beta   90.00
_cell.angle_gamma   90.00
#
_symmetry.space_group_name_H-M   'P 1'
#
loop_
_entity.id
_entity.type
_entity.pdbx_description
1 polymer ?
#
loop_
_entity_poly.entity_id
_entity_poly.type
_entity_poly.pdbx_seq_one_letter_code
_entity_poly.pdbx_strand_id
1 'polypeptide(L)'
;MNPDKSANTDKTVRRPVPPRGSLATKFSGEIEAAVSAGVEREAMTLRLTLRDASNIRRDGEIPVQDLSFTGGEMRLLKVKVVAGGVDVSKLDLGQTAT
;
A
#
# COMPACT_ATOMS: atom_id res chain seq x y z
N MET A 1 50.70 -2.77 -5.71
CA MET A 1 50.10 -4.09 -6.07
C MET A 1 48.99 -4.38 -5.08
N ASN A 2 47.74 -4.41 -5.54
CA ASN A 2 46.63 -5.03 -4.82
C ASN A 2 46.27 -6.31 -5.57
N PRO A 3 46.14 -7.45 -4.87
CA PRO A 3 44.96 -8.30 -5.05
C PRO A 3 44.50 -8.79 -3.65
N ASP A 4 43.31 -9.31 -3.37
CA ASP A 4 42.39 -10.15 -4.12
C ASP A 4 41.11 -10.28 -3.26
N LYS A 5 39.98 -10.47 -3.95
CA LYS A 5 38.85 -11.34 -3.60
C LYS A 5 37.62 -10.88 -2.78
N SER A 6 36.52 -11.14 -3.47
CA SER A 6 35.27 -11.77 -3.03
C SER A 6 34.20 -10.91 -2.37
N ALA A 7 33.31 -10.43 -3.24
CA ALA A 7 31.93 -10.88 -3.29
C ALA A 7 31.18 -10.97 -1.96
N ASN A 8 30.30 -10.00 -1.71
CA ASN A 8 29.06 -10.31 -1.01
C ASN A 8 27.89 -9.62 -1.69
N THR A 9 27.20 -10.38 -2.53
CA THR A 9 25.89 -10.06 -3.09
C THR A 9 24.85 -10.26 -1.99
N ASP A 10 24.73 -9.31 -1.06
CA ASP A 10 23.69 -9.37 -0.02
C ASP A 10 22.35 -8.89 -0.57
N LYS A 11 21.54 -9.85 -0.98
CA LYS A 11 20.11 -9.67 -1.22
C LYS A 11 19.44 -9.22 0.08
N THR A 12 18.95 -7.98 0.07
CA THR A 12 17.60 -7.63 0.53
C THR A 12 17.13 -8.23 1.86
N VAL A 13 17.54 -7.66 2.99
CA VAL A 13 16.68 -7.64 4.19
C VAL A 13 16.76 -6.26 4.83
N ARG A 14 16.10 -5.26 4.22
CA ARG A 14 15.72 -4.07 4.98
C ARG A 14 14.61 -4.51 5.91
N ARG A 15 15.00 -4.84 7.15
CA ARG A 15 14.09 -5.11 8.27
C ARG A 15 13.02 -4.01 8.27
N PRO A 16 11.74 -4.32 8.05
CA PRO A 16 10.71 -3.29 8.05
C PRO A 16 10.71 -2.68 9.44
N VAL A 17 11.05 -1.39 9.55
CA VAL A 17 10.77 -0.62 10.75
C VAL A 17 9.26 -0.70 10.92
N PRO A 18 8.72 -1.20 12.04
CA PRO A 18 7.28 -1.26 12.22
C PRO A 18 6.76 0.19 12.24
N PRO A 19 5.99 0.64 11.24
CA PRO A 19 5.59 2.03 11.19
C PRO A 19 4.58 2.26 12.30
N ARG A 20 4.75 3.37 13.01
CA ARG A 20 3.83 3.78 14.08
C ARG A 20 2.47 4.15 13.47
N GLY A 21 1.55 3.18 13.37
CA GLY A 21 0.12 3.43 13.22
C GLY A 21 -0.33 4.26 12.02
N SER A 22 0.46 4.35 10.95
CA SER A 22 0.06 5.08 9.74
C SER A 22 -1.11 4.34 9.05
N LEU A 23 -2.08 5.08 8.51
CA LEU A 23 -3.25 4.52 7.80
C LEU A 23 -2.82 3.57 6.68
N ALA A 24 -1.68 3.85 6.05
CA ALA A 24 -1.04 2.97 5.10
C ALA A 24 -0.79 1.58 5.71
N THR A 25 -0.15 1.49 6.88
CA THR A 25 0.11 0.20 7.56
C THR A 25 -1.17 -0.56 7.89
N LYS A 26 -2.21 0.15 8.34
CA LYS A 26 -3.53 -0.46 8.61
C LYS A 26 -4.10 -1.10 7.34
N PHE A 27 -4.19 -0.33 6.26
CA PHE A 27 -4.77 -0.82 5.01
C PHE A 27 -3.87 -1.82 4.29
N SER A 28 -2.54 -1.72 4.41
CA SER A 28 -1.62 -2.76 3.94
C SER A 28 -1.95 -4.11 4.58
N GLY A 29 -2.21 -4.14 5.89
CA GLY A 29 -2.63 -5.35 6.59
C GLY A 29 -3.98 -5.88 6.09
N GLU A 30 -4.96 -4.99 5.88
CA GLU A 30 -6.28 -5.39 5.35
C GLU A 30 -6.20 -5.91 3.91
N ILE A 31 -5.37 -5.29 3.06
CA ILE A 31 -5.14 -5.71 1.67
C ILE A 31 -4.45 -7.07 1.64
N GLU A 32 -3.39 -7.27 2.43
CA GLU A 32 -2.69 -8.56 2.51
C GLU A 32 -3.58 -9.67 3.05
N ALA A 33 -4.42 -9.37 4.05
CA ALA A 33 -5.41 -10.32 4.56
C ALA A 33 -6.42 -10.72 3.47
N ALA A 34 -6.90 -9.76 2.69
CA ALA A 34 -7.83 -10.02 1.59
C ALA A 34 -7.17 -10.80 0.44
N VAL A 35 -5.91 -10.49 0.11
CA VAL A 35 -5.11 -11.28 -0.85
C VAL A 35 -4.93 -12.72 -0.35
N SER A 36 -4.64 -12.90 0.94
CA SER A 36 -4.55 -14.23 1.54
C SER A 36 -5.90 -14.98 1.55
N ALA A 37 -7.02 -14.26 1.49
CA ALA A 37 -8.35 -14.83 1.32
C ALA A 37 -8.72 -15.12 -0.15
N GLY A 38 -7.80 -14.86 -1.09
CA GLY A 38 -7.98 -15.09 -2.52
C GLY A 38 -8.62 -13.94 -3.30
N VAL A 39 -8.76 -12.75 -2.69
CA VAL A 39 -9.28 -11.56 -3.36
C VAL A 39 -8.16 -10.87 -4.13
N GLU A 40 -8.39 -10.57 -5.40
CA GLU A 40 -7.42 -9.85 -6.23
C GLU A 40 -7.35 -8.37 -5.86
N ARG A 41 -6.13 -7.81 -5.80
CA ARG A 41 -5.92 -6.39 -5.45
C ARG A 41 -6.62 -5.43 -6.41
N GLU A 42 -6.78 -5.81 -7.68
CA GLU A 42 -7.45 -4.99 -8.68
C GLU A 42 -8.98 -4.97 -8.51
N ALA A 43 -9.56 -5.99 -7.86
CA ALA A 43 -10.98 -6.02 -7.49
C ALA A 43 -11.27 -5.18 -6.23
N MET A 44 -10.24 -4.87 -5.43
CA MET A 44 -10.38 -4.07 -4.23
C MET A 44 -10.45 -2.58 -4.55
N THR A 45 -11.21 -1.85 -3.74
CA THR A 45 -11.26 -0.40 -3.75
C THR A 45 -11.07 0.15 -2.34
N LEU A 46 -9.99 0.88 -2.11
CA LEU A 46 -9.75 1.58 -0.87
C LEU A 46 -10.52 2.91 -0.88
N ARG A 47 -11.58 3.02 -0.07
CA ARG A 47 -12.34 4.26 0.07
C ARG A 47 -11.82 5.02 1.27
N LEU A 48 -11.31 6.22 1.03
CA LEU A 48 -10.73 7.06 2.07
C LEU A 48 -11.54 8.33 2.25
N THR A 49 -11.54 8.86 3.47
CA THR A 49 -11.97 10.25 3.69
C THR A 49 -11.02 11.20 2.94
N LEU A 50 -11.46 12.43 2.64
CA LEU A 50 -10.60 13.44 2.01
C LEU A 50 -9.34 13.74 2.85
N ARG A 51 -9.49 13.72 4.18
CA ARG A 51 -8.38 13.92 5.13
C ARG A 51 -7.37 12.79 5.03
N ASP A 52 -7.83 11.54 5.03
CA ASP A 52 -6.96 10.37 5.00
C ASP A 52 -6.27 10.21 3.64
N ALA A 53 -6.99 10.48 2.55
CA ALA A 53 -6.39 10.52 1.22
C ALA A 53 -5.29 11.59 1.12
N SER A 54 -5.50 12.76 1.74
CA SER A 54 -4.49 13.82 1.81
C SER A 54 -3.30 13.46 2.69
N ASN A 55 -3.54 12.74 3.80
CA ASN A 55 -2.48 12.23 4.66
C ASN A 55 -1.63 11.21 3.90
N ILE A 56 -2.24 10.22 3.25
CA ILE A 56 -1.54 9.20 2.44
C ILE A 56 -0.72 9.84 1.31
N ARG A 57 -1.27 10.87 0.64
CA ARG A 57 -0.55 11.62 -0.40
C ARG A 57 0.71 12.30 0.10
N ARG A 58 0.72 12.72 1.36
CA ARG A 58 1.84 13.45 2.00
C ARG A 58 2.71 12.54 2.86
N ASP A 59 2.30 11.29 3.05
CA ASP A 59 2.99 10.33 3.89
C ASP A 59 4.24 9.83 3.17
N GLY A 60 5.39 10.34 3.61
CA GLY A 60 6.69 9.96 3.08
C GLY A 60 7.15 8.56 3.52
N GLU A 61 6.42 7.89 4.40
CA GLU A 61 6.70 6.50 4.77
C GLU A 61 6.21 5.51 3.71
N ILE A 62 5.28 5.92 2.85
CA ILE A 62 4.75 5.06 1.79
C ILE A 62 5.78 4.98 0.65
N PRO A 63 6.29 3.79 0.33
CA PRO A 63 7.22 3.64 -0.78
C PRO A 63 6.55 4.08 -2.09
N VAL A 64 7.28 4.83 -2.93
CA VAL A 64 6.76 5.30 -4.23
C VAL A 64 6.33 4.14 -5.14
N GLN A 65 6.96 2.98 -4.99
CA GLN A 65 6.57 1.74 -5.68
C GLN A 65 5.19 1.20 -5.25
N ASP A 66 4.75 1.53 -4.04
CA ASP A 66 3.45 1.14 -3.49
C ASP A 66 2.39 2.22 -3.72
N LEU A 67 2.77 3.48 -3.98
CA LEU A 67 1.86 4.58 -4.28
C LEU A 67 2.00 5.04 -5.73
N SER A 68 1.01 4.70 -6.57
CA SER A 68 0.98 5.09 -7.98
C SER A 68 -0.15 6.08 -8.27
N PHE A 69 0.13 7.09 -9.10
CA PHE A 69 -0.89 7.98 -9.66
C PHE A 69 -0.93 7.77 -11.16
N THR A 70 -1.97 7.12 -11.67
CA THR A 70 -2.10 6.82 -13.09
C THR A 70 -3.47 7.26 -13.56
N GLY A 71 -3.52 8.09 -14.62
CA GLY A 71 -4.78 8.58 -15.18
C GLY A 71 -5.60 9.47 -14.22
N GLY A 72 -4.95 10.12 -13.25
CA GLY A 72 -5.62 10.90 -12.21
C GLY A 72 -6.17 10.06 -11.05
N GLU A 73 -6.07 8.73 -11.12
CA GLU A 73 -6.46 7.83 -10.05
C GLU A 73 -5.26 7.51 -9.15
N MET A 74 -5.48 7.56 -7.83
CA MET A 74 -4.51 7.14 -6.84
C MET A 74 -4.65 5.63 -6.62
N ARG A 75 -3.54 4.91 -6.60
CA ARG A 75 -3.48 3.48 -6.29
C ARG A 75 -2.47 3.23 -5.19
N LEU A 76 -2.88 2.46 -4.19
CA LEU A 76 -2.03 2.03 -3.08
C LEU A 76 -1.88 0.52 -3.16
N LEU A 77 -0.65 -0.01 -3.23
CA LEU A 77 -0.36 -1.43 -3.37
C LEU A 77 -1.06 -2.11 -4.57
N LYS A 78 -1.28 -1.35 -5.66
CA LYS A 78 -2.10 -1.69 -6.84
C LYS A 78 -3.62 -1.71 -6.61
N VAL A 79 -4.09 -1.44 -5.39
CA VAL A 79 -5.51 -1.26 -5.07
C VAL A 79 -5.96 0.14 -5.45
N LYS A 80 -7.13 0.26 -6.10
CA LYS A 80 -7.71 1.55 -6.47
C LYS A 80 -8.09 2.34 -5.23
N VAL A 81 -7.70 3.62 -5.16
CA VAL A 81 -8.07 4.52 -4.06
C VAL A 81 -9.09 5.54 -4.53
N VAL A 82 -10.21 5.61 -3.82
CA VAL A 82 -11.26 6.62 -4.01
C VAL A 82 -11.26 7.55 -2.81
N ALA A 83 -10.99 8.83 -3.05
CA ALA A 83 -10.97 9.86 -2.02
C ALA A 83 -12.32 10.57 -1.92
N GLY A 84 -12.83 10.71 -0.70
CA GLY A 84 -14.10 11.37 -0.41
C GLY A 84 -15.32 10.45 -0.57
N GLY A 85 -16.48 10.96 -0.15
CA GLY A 85 -17.76 10.24 -0.21
C GLY A 85 -17.95 9.16 0.85
N VAL A 86 -17.07 9.10 1.86
CA VAL A 86 -17.20 8.24 3.04
C VAL A 86 -16.88 9.02 4.31
N ASP A 87 -17.62 8.77 5.39
CA ASP A 87 -17.35 9.32 6.73
C ASP A 87 -16.13 8.68 7.39
N VAL A 88 -15.85 7.42 7.06
CA VAL A 88 -14.75 6.63 7.61
C VAL A 88 -14.04 5.87 6.50
N SER A 89 -12.70 5.88 6.55
CA SER A 89 -11.85 5.15 5.61
C SER A 89 -11.98 3.63 5.79
N LYS A 90 -12.21 2.92 4.68
CA LYS A 90 -12.45 1.47 4.64
C LYS A 90 -11.93 0.82 3.35
N LEU A 91 -11.54 -0.45 3.45
CA LEU A 91 -11.25 -1.29 2.29
C LEU A 91 -12.54 -1.97 1.81
N ASP A 92 -12.90 -1.75 0.55
CA ASP A 92 -13.98 -2.44 -0.13
C ASP A 92 -13.38 -3.57 -0.96
N LEU A 93 -13.85 -4.81 -0.75
CA LEU A 93 -13.29 -5.98 -1.43
C LEU A 93 -13.96 -6.25 -2.79
N GLY A 94 -14.87 -5.39 -3.25
CA GLY A 94 -15.61 -5.61 -4.49
C GLY A 94 -16.56 -6.81 -4.43
N GLN A 95 -16.69 -7.49 -3.28
CA GLN A 95 -17.67 -8.53 -3.05
C GLN A 95 -19.05 -7.88 -2.95
N THR A 96 -19.71 -7.75 -4.10
CA THR A 96 -21.16 -7.66 -4.13
C THR A 96 -21.66 -8.99 -3.61
N ALA A 97 -22.14 -9.02 -2.37
CA ALA A 97 -22.90 -10.14 -1.84
C ALA A 97 -24.03 -10.40 -2.84
N THR A 98 -23.92 -11.52 -3.56
CA THR A 98 -25.00 -12.08 -4.38
C THR A 98 -25.89 -12.90 -3.47
#